data_AF-A0A1I0ZSS7-F1
#
_entry.id   AF-A0A1I0ZSS7-F1
#
_cell.length_a   1.000
_cell.length_b   1.000
_cell.length_c   1.000
_cell.angle_alpha   90.00
_cell.angle_beta   90.00
_cell.angle_gamma   90.00
#
_symmetry.space_group_name_H-M   'P 1'
#
loop_
_entity.id
_entity.type
_entity.pdbx_description
1 polymer ?
#
loop_
_entity_poly.entity_id
_entity_poly.type
_entity_poly.pdbx_seq_one_letter_code
_entity_poly.pdbx_strand_id
1 'polypeptide(L)'
;MSRSQIYYLIGLGLLIAAPLILAFLLTSLSDQPASDQNGKNNQNIYWGVDSASNTDNNLYQCVHDNFGEPEVWGRYLGDKENVSVGLDSDEINNLHDNDVRLLVIYNHFNDATGYDHGVEEAEQAIEYAEDLGIPDGVAIFGDIEPNFPVDTAFMKGWYDTLSESAYEPALYGVFDEGSALIEAYKAADEELRENTVVWTAYPQNEVTAKDNAPEYNPQGPDNAMVYGWQYGLESEQCNIDTNLFQDEMLDYLWNP
;
A
#
# COMPACT_ATOMS: atom_id res chain seq x y z
N MET A 1 -3.92 -68.52 -31.62
CA MET A 1 -4.37 -68.23 -30.24
C MET A 1 -5.88 -68.11 -30.26
N SER A 2 -6.60 -68.86 -29.40
CA SER A 2 -8.07 -68.81 -29.41
C SER A 2 -8.56 -67.48 -28.84
N ARG A 3 -9.77 -67.04 -29.24
CA ARG A 3 -10.37 -65.79 -28.72
C ARG A 3 -10.47 -65.79 -27.18
N SER A 4 -10.68 -66.94 -26.54
CA SER A 4 -10.70 -67.04 -25.07
C SER A 4 -9.32 -66.84 -24.45
N GLN A 5 -8.23 -67.31 -25.09
CA GLN A 5 -6.86 -67.08 -24.62
C GLN A 5 -6.45 -65.60 -24.69
N ILE A 6 -6.99 -64.84 -25.65
CA ILE A 6 -6.79 -63.39 -25.75
C ILE A 6 -7.46 -62.66 -24.58
N TYR A 7 -8.70 -63.02 -24.23
CA TYR A 7 -9.41 -62.40 -23.08
C TYR A 7 -8.77 -62.74 -21.73
N TYR A 8 -8.24 -63.96 -21.56
CA TYR A 8 -7.48 -64.32 -20.35
C TYR A 8 -6.17 -63.52 -20.23
N LEU A 9 -5.45 -63.29 -21.32
CA LEU A 9 -4.21 -62.50 -21.31
C LEU A 9 -4.47 -61.00 -21.06
N ILE A 10 -5.55 -60.45 -21.64
CA ILE A 10 -5.96 -59.05 -21.40
C ILE A 10 -6.47 -58.87 -19.96
N GLY A 11 -7.28 -59.82 -19.45
CA GLY A 11 -7.80 -59.80 -18.08
C GLY A 11 -6.70 -59.94 -17.01
N LEU A 12 -5.70 -60.81 -17.24
CA LEU A 12 -4.57 -60.96 -16.33
C LEU A 12 -3.62 -59.75 -16.36
N GLY A 13 -3.44 -59.14 -17.54
CA GLY A 13 -2.65 -57.91 -17.70
C GLY A 13 -3.25 -56.73 -16.93
N LEU A 14 -4.58 -56.58 -16.93
CA LEU A 14 -5.28 -55.53 -16.18
C LEU A 14 -5.25 -55.75 -14.66
N LEU A 15 -5.32 -57.00 -14.18
CA LEU A 15 -5.26 -57.34 -12.75
C LEU A 15 -3.90 -57.11 -12.11
N ILE A 16 -2.81 -57.13 -12.89
CA ILE A 16 -1.44 -56.88 -12.40
C ILE A 16 -1.03 -55.42 -12.61
N ALA A 17 -1.43 -54.81 -13.73
CA ALA A 17 -1.06 -53.42 -14.04
C ALA A 17 -1.79 -52.41 -13.13
N ALA A 18 -3.07 -52.62 -12.81
CA ALA A 18 -3.83 -51.66 -12.00
C ALA A 18 -3.25 -51.47 -10.57
N PRO A 19 -2.91 -52.53 -9.80
CA PRO A 19 -2.28 -52.35 -8.50
C PRO A 19 -0.86 -51.77 -8.58
N LEU A 20 -0.09 -52.06 -9.65
CA LEU A 20 1.25 -51.49 -9.84
C LEU A 20 1.19 -50.01 -10.22
N ILE A 21 0.24 -49.60 -11.05
CA ILE A 21 0.01 -48.19 -11.40
C ILE A 21 -0.50 -47.43 -10.18
N LEU A 22 -1.40 -48.02 -9.38
CA LEU A 22 -1.90 -47.40 -8.15
C LEU A 22 -0.80 -47.30 -7.08
N ALA A 23 0.03 -48.32 -6.93
CA ALA A 23 1.18 -48.29 -6.02
C ALA A 23 2.22 -47.25 -6.48
N PHE A 24 2.50 -47.17 -7.78
CA PHE A 24 3.38 -46.15 -8.37
C PHE A 24 2.84 -44.73 -8.17
N LEU A 25 1.53 -44.50 -8.38
CA LEU A 25 0.87 -43.21 -8.12
C LEU A 25 0.89 -42.87 -6.62
N LEU A 26 0.65 -43.83 -5.74
CA LEU A 26 0.69 -43.61 -4.28
C LEU A 26 2.11 -43.30 -3.80
N THR A 27 3.13 -43.98 -4.33
CA THR A 27 4.54 -43.65 -4.04
C THR A 27 4.96 -42.31 -4.65
N SER A 28 4.45 -41.93 -5.83
CA SER A 28 4.76 -40.62 -6.43
C SER A 28 4.04 -39.47 -5.72
N LEU A 29 2.91 -39.74 -5.06
CA LEU A 29 2.18 -38.77 -4.23
C LEU A 29 2.76 -38.67 -2.80
N SER A 30 3.49 -39.68 -2.33
CA SER A 30 4.11 -39.68 -0.99
C SER A 30 5.54 -39.15 -0.94
N ASP A 31 6.24 -39.03 -2.08
CA ASP A 31 7.63 -38.54 -2.19
C ASP A 31 7.70 -37.14 -2.81
N GLN A 32 6.75 -36.26 -2.50
CA GLN A 32 7.03 -34.82 -2.54
C GLN A 32 7.65 -34.45 -1.20
N PRO A 33 8.95 -34.07 -1.14
CA PRO A 33 9.45 -33.43 0.07
C PRO A 33 8.58 -32.20 0.28
N ALA A 34 8.03 -32.05 1.48
CA ALA A 34 7.46 -30.79 1.93
C ALA A 34 8.56 -29.74 1.75
N SER A 35 8.47 -28.99 0.66
CA SER A 35 9.20 -27.75 0.53
C SER A 35 8.69 -26.88 1.68
N ASP A 36 9.51 -26.73 2.71
CA ASP A 36 9.49 -25.54 3.56
C ASP A 36 9.46 -24.33 2.61
N GLN A 37 8.26 -23.82 2.33
CA GLN A 37 8.04 -22.48 1.80
C GLN A 37 8.29 -21.50 2.95
N ASN A 38 9.53 -21.54 3.46
CA ASN A 38 10.13 -20.52 4.28
C ASN A 38 11.08 -19.69 3.40
N GLY A 39 10.61 -19.40 2.18
CA GLY A 39 11.14 -18.28 1.43
C GLY A 39 10.59 -17.03 2.12
N LYS A 40 11.33 -16.52 3.12
CA LYS A 40 11.24 -15.10 3.43
C LYS A 40 11.53 -14.40 2.11
N ASN A 41 10.48 -13.94 1.41
CA ASN A 41 10.65 -12.90 0.41
C ASN A 41 11.36 -11.79 1.16
N ASN A 42 12.64 -11.63 0.88
CA ASN A 42 13.45 -10.60 1.51
C ASN A 42 13.08 -9.29 0.80
N GLN A 43 11.82 -8.87 0.94
CA GLN A 43 11.37 -7.57 0.48
C GLN A 43 12.06 -6.54 1.35
N ASN A 44 12.69 -5.57 0.70
CA ASN A 44 13.27 -4.44 1.38
C ASN A 44 12.12 -3.61 1.97
N ILE A 45 12.24 -3.29 3.24
CA ILE A 45 11.31 -2.41 3.92
C ILE A 45 12.03 -1.09 4.17
N TYR A 46 11.38 -0.01 3.74
CA TYR A 46 11.88 1.35 3.83
C TYR A 46 11.21 2.03 5.00
N TRP A 47 12.00 2.70 5.83
CA TRP A 47 11.49 3.46 6.96
C TRP A 47 11.33 4.93 6.57
N GLY A 48 10.23 5.53 6.99
CA GLY A 48 9.96 6.93 6.74
C GLY A 48 9.07 7.52 7.82
N VAL A 49 8.73 8.79 7.62
CA VAL A 49 7.91 9.57 8.55
C VAL A 49 6.91 10.38 7.75
N ASP A 50 5.92 10.95 8.42
CA ASP A 50 5.09 12.01 7.84
C ASP A 50 4.84 13.09 8.90
N SER A 51 4.49 14.30 8.45
CA SER A 51 4.23 15.41 9.36
C SER A 51 3.22 16.40 8.81
N ALA A 52 2.32 16.86 9.68
CA ALA A 52 1.39 17.95 9.39
C ALA A 52 2.07 19.32 9.32
N SER A 53 3.15 19.53 10.08
CA SER A 53 3.96 20.74 10.03
C SER A 53 4.99 20.71 8.89
N ASN A 54 5.42 21.90 8.44
CA ASN A 54 6.55 22.06 7.52
C ASN A 54 7.81 21.38 8.09
N THR A 55 8.50 20.65 7.22
CA THR A 55 9.78 19.98 7.47
C THR A 55 10.94 20.94 7.23
N ASP A 56 11.12 21.86 8.17
CA ASP A 56 12.31 22.68 8.20
C ASP A 56 13.55 21.86 8.62
N ASN A 57 14.74 22.46 8.53
CA ASN A 57 15.97 21.82 8.96
C ASN A 57 15.96 21.38 10.44
N ASN A 58 15.15 22.04 11.30
CA ASN A 58 15.09 21.66 12.71
C ASN A 58 14.30 20.37 12.88
N LEU A 59 13.15 20.23 12.21
CA LEU A 59 12.36 19.01 12.25
C LEU A 59 13.13 17.85 11.60
N TYR A 60 13.73 18.07 10.43
CA TYR A 60 14.56 17.05 9.78
C TYR A 60 15.69 16.55 10.69
N GLN A 61 16.46 17.47 11.29
CA GLN A 61 17.54 17.09 12.21
C GLN A 61 17.02 16.44 13.50
N CYS A 62 15.86 16.87 14.01
CA CYS A 62 15.21 16.19 15.13
C CYS A 62 14.95 14.72 14.81
N VAL A 63 14.40 14.42 13.64
CA VAL A 63 14.14 13.06 13.20
C VAL A 63 15.45 12.29 13.02
N HIS A 64 16.42 12.86 12.31
CA HIS A 64 17.73 12.24 12.08
C HIS A 64 18.42 11.83 13.39
N ASP A 65 18.50 12.75 14.36
CA ASP A 65 19.23 12.54 15.61
C ASP A 65 18.53 11.56 16.57
N ASN A 66 17.19 11.48 16.55
CA ASN A 66 16.42 10.75 17.55
C ASN A 66 15.76 9.48 17.04
N PHE A 67 15.44 9.40 15.75
CA PHE A 67 14.73 8.29 15.13
C PHE A 67 15.55 7.58 14.05
N GLY A 68 16.41 8.32 13.35
CA GLY A 68 17.23 7.82 12.25
C GLY A 68 16.92 8.55 10.94
N GLU A 69 17.65 8.16 9.88
CA GLU A 69 17.53 8.80 8.56
C GLU A 69 16.28 8.28 7.81
N PRO A 70 15.29 9.15 7.54
CA PRO A 70 14.08 8.77 6.81
C PRO A 70 14.36 8.65 5.32
N GLU A 71 13.81 7.61 4.69
CA GLU A 71 13.93 7.39 3.24
C GLU A 71 12.71 7.93 2.48
N VAL A 72 11.62 8.15 3.23
CA VAL A 72 10.35 8.71 2.75
C VAL A 72 9.84 9.73 3.77
N TRP A 73 9.30 10.85 3.28
CA TRP A 73 8.59 11.83 4.09
C TRP A 73 7.22 12.14 3.50
N GLY A 74 6.14 11.86 4.24
CA GLY A 74 4.77 12.21 3.85
C GLY A 74 4.44 13.67 4.14
N ARG A 75 3.99 14.40 3.11
CA ARG A 75 3.70 15.84 3.19
C ARG A 75 2.48 16.24 2.39
N TYR A 76 1.81 17.28 2.87
CA TYR A 76 0.53 17.75 2.34
C TYR A 76 0.70 18.67 1.13
N LEU A 77 -0.16 18.53 0.14
CA LEU A 77 -0.18 19.37 -1.07
C LEU A 77 -0.49 20.85 -0.78
N GLY A 78 -1.34 21.12 0.20
CA GLY A 78 -1.86 22.45 0.48
C GLY A 78 -2.01 22.75 1.97
N ASP A 79 -2.12 24.04 2.27
CA ASP A 79 -2.44 24.50 3.62
C ASP A 79 -3.90 24.18 3.96
N LYS A 80 -4.11 23.54 5.12
CA LYS A 80 -5.42 23.38 5.73
C LYS A 80 -5.39 24.00 7.12
N GLU A 81 -6.18 25.05 7.31
CA GLU A 81 -6.12 25.91 8.50
C GLU A 81 -6.20 25.10 9.80
N ASN A 82 -5.20 25.23 10.67
CA ASN A 82 -5.06 24.53 11.95
C ASN A 82 -4.93 22.99 11.84
N VAL A 83 -4.71 22.44 10.65
CA VAL A 83 -4.57 20.99 10.41
C VAL A 83 -3.20 20.69 9.83
N SER A 84 -2.86 21.24 8.66
CA SER A 84 -1.62 20.95 7.95
C SER A 84 -1.05 22.18 7.25
N VAL A 85 0.27 22.19 7.10
CA VAL A 85 1.01 23.13 6.25
C VAL A 85 1.36 22.41 4.96
N GLY A 86 1.07 23.05 3.82
CA GLY A 86 1.37 22.54 2.48
C GLY A 86 2.86 22.55 2.17
N LEU A 87 3.26 21.71 1.21
CA LEU A 87 4.60 21.70 0.64
C LEU A 87 4.92 23.05 -0.01
N ASP A 88 6.18 23.46 0.11
CA ASP A 88 6.75 24.56 -0.64
C ASP A 88 8.07 24.15 -1.29
N SER A 89 8.56 24.94 -2.25
CA SER A 89 9.78 24.62 -2.99
C SER A 89 11.04 24.55 -2.12
N ASP A 90 11.11 25.30 -1.03
CA ASP A 90 12.28 25.27 -0.13
C ASP A 90 12.30 23.95 0.67
N GLU A 91 11.14 23.51 1.15
CA GLU A 91 10.96 22.21 1.81
C GLU A 91 11.27 21.04 0.86
N ILE A 92 10.74 21.07 -0.37
CA ILE A 92 10.98 20.03 -1.39
C ILE A 92 12.48 19.88 -1.65
N ASN A 93 13.17 20.99 -1.97
CA ASN A 93 14.60 20.97 -2.24
C ASN A 93 15.40 20.47 -1.04
N ASN A 94 15.03 20.87 0.18
CA ASN A 94 15.71 20.42 1.39
C ASN A 94 15.58 18.90 1.59
N LEU A 95 14.40 18.33 1.38
CA LEU A 95 14.18 16.89 1.53
C LEU A 95 14.90 16.10 0.42
N HIS A 96 14.82 16.55 -0.83
CA HIS A 96 15.52 15.92 -1.95
C HIS A 96 17.05 16.02 -1.84
N ASP A 97 17.61 17.15 -1.37
CA ASP A 97 19.05 17.31 -1.10
C ASP A 97 19.56 16.33 -0.02
N ASN A 98 18.67 15.74 0.77
CA ASN A 98 18.95 14.70 1.75
C ASN A 98 18.52 13.28 1.27
N ASP A 99 18.35 13.09 -0.04
CA ASP A 99 17.94 11.82 -0.67
C ASP A 99 16.59 11.25 -0.16
N VAL A 100 15.71 12.11 0.36
CA VAL A 100 14.38 11.72 0.88
C VAL A 100 13.32 11.78 -0.21
N ARG A 101 12.55 10.71 -0.40
CA ARG A 101 11.40 10.71 -1.31
C ARG A 101 10.17 11.33 -0.67
N LEU A 102 9.36 12.04 -1.43
CA LEU A 102 8.12 12.62 -0.92
C LEU A 102 6.92 11.71 -1.22
N LEU A 103 6.15 11.42 -0.17
CA LEU A 103 4.79 10.88 -0.27
C LEU A 103 3.81 12.05 -0.22
N VAL A 104 2.91 12.15 -1.20
CA VAL A 104 2.09 13.34 -1.43
C VAL A 104 0.67 13.13 -0.92
N ILE A 105 0.22 13.99 0.00
CA ILE A 105 -1.05 13.83 0.73
C ILE A 105 -2.01 14.95 0.36
N TYR A 106 -3.26 14.60 0.04
CA TYR A 106 -4.35 15.54 -0.15
C TYR A 106 -5.42 15.35 0.93
N ASN A 107 -5.70 16.41 1.70
CA ASN A 107 -6.61 16.33 2.84
C ASN A 107 -7.69 17.43 2.87
N HIS A 108 -8.05 18.04 1.74
CA HIS A 108 -8.95 19.21 1.75
C HIS A 108 -10.45 18.88 1.92
N PHE A 109 -10.82 17.60 1.96
CA PHE A 109 -12.17 17.15 2.29
C PHE A 109 -12.31 16.67 3.75
N ASN A 110 -13.57 16.45 4.16
CA ASN A 110 -13.95 15.74 5.39
C ASN A 110 -15.19 14.84 5.20
N ASP A 111 -15.58 14.63 3.95
CA ASP A 111 -16.69 13.81 3.50
C ASP A 111 -16.23 13.13 2.22
N ALA A 112 -16.08 11.81 2.24
CA ALA A 112 -15.65 11.01 1.11
C ALA A 112 -16.86 10.28 0.50
N THR A 113 -17.97 10.98 0.26
CA THR A 113 -19.18 10.42 -0.36
C THR A 113 -19.58 11.08 -1.66
N GLY A 114 -20.09 10.27 -2.59
CA GLY A 114 -20.59 10.72 -3.90
C GLY A 114 -19.52 10.81 -4.98
N TYR A 115 -19.87 10.34 -6.18
CA TYR A 115 -18.96 10.31 -7.34
C TYR A 115 -18.50 11.69 -7.78
N ASP A 116 -19.43 12.62 -8.00
CA ASP A 116 -19.11 13.98 -8.46
C ASP A 116 -18.17 14.70 -7.46
N HIS A 117 -18.34 14.44 -6.17
CA HIS A 117 -17.45 14.98 -5.14
C HIS A 117 -16.04 14.38 -5.20
N GLY A 118 -15.93 13.06 -5.41
CA GLY A 118 -14.63 12.40 -5.63
C GLY A 118 -13.88 12.96 -6.85
N VAL A 119 -14.62 13.28 -7.92
CA VAL A 119 -14.06 13.97 -9.10
C VAL A 119 -13.58 15.37 -8.74
N GLU A 120 -14.41 16.18 -8.08
CA GLU A 120 -14.08 17.56 -7.68
C GLU A 120 -12.83 17.63 -6.77
N GLU A 121 -12.71 16.71 -5.82
CA GLU A 121 -11.56 16.63 -4.91
C GLU A 121 -10.29 16.15 -5.63
N ALA A 122 -10.40 15.18 -6.55
CA ALA A 122 -9.27 14.74 -7.36
C ALA A 122 -8.78 15.84 -8.32
N GLU A 123 -9.68 16.57 -8.98
CA GLU A 123 -9.32 17.71 -9.85
C GLU A 123 -8.56 18.80 -9.08
N GLN A 124 -9.01 19.13 -7.86
CA GLN A 124 -8.30 20.06 -6.99
C GLN A 124 -6.91 19.54 -6.59
N ALA A 125 -6.81 18.26 -6.23
CA ALA A 125 -5.53 17.66 -5.86
C ALA A 125 -4.52 17.67 -7.03
N ILE A 126 -5.00 17.42 -8.26
CA ILE A 126 -4.21 17.55 -9.49
C ILE A 126 -3.72 18.99 -9.67
N GLU A 127 -4.57 20.00 -9.49
CA GLU A 127 -4.18 21.42 -9.60
C GLU A 127 -3.04 21.77 -8.63
N TYR A 128 -3.14 21.35 -7.36
CA TYR A 128 -2.06 21.54 -6.39
C TYR A 128 -0.76 20.84 -6.80
N ALA A 129 -0.86 19.61 -7.31
CA ALA A 129 0.30 18.83 -7.74
C ALA A 129 1.00 19.47 -8.96
N GLU A 130 0.22 19.97 -9.92
CA GLU A 130 0.74 20.68 -11.09
C GLU A 130 1.43 22.00 -10.69
N ASP A 131 0.84 22.76 -9.78
CA ASP A 131 1.39 24.02 -9.27
C ASP A 131 2.74 23.83 -8.54
N LEU A 132 2.89 22.70 -7.83
CA LEU A 132 4.15 22.31 -7.17
C LEU A 132 5.16 21.68 -8.15
N GLY A 133 4.75 21.35 -9.37
CA GLY A 133 5.60 20.71 -10.37
C GLY A 133 5.90 19.24 -10.05
N ILE A 134 4.96 18.55 -9.39
CA ILE A 134 5.09 17.11 -9.10
C ILE A 134 5.13 16.34 -10.42
N PRO A 135 6.10 15.42 -10.61
CA PRO A 135 6.24 14.68 -11.86
C PRO A 135 5.16 13.63 -12.08
N ASP A 136 4.97 13.25 -13.33
CA ASP A 136 4.10 12.14 -13.76
C ASP A 136 4.44 10.84 -13.00
N GLY A 137 3.42 10.03 -12.74
CA GLY A 137 3.52 8.73 -12.07
C GLY A 137 3.58 8.79 -10.53
N VAL A 138 3.68 9.99 -9.94
CA VAL A 138 3.58 10.15 -8.49
C VAL A 138 2.13 9.94 -8.05
N ALA A 139 1.94 9.13 -7.01
CA ALA A 139 0.63 8.93 -6.41
C ALA A 139 0.20 10.11 -5.54
N ILE A 140 -1.08 10.45 -5.60
CA ILE A 140 -1.70 11.41 -4.69
C ILE A 140 -2.61 10.63 -3.73
N PHE A 141 -2.29 10.70 -2.44
CA PHE A 141 -3.02 9.99 -1.39
C PHE A 141 -4.17 10.85 -0.86
N GLY A 142 -5.41 10.44 -1.17
CA GLY A 142 -6.60 11.02 -0.54
C GLY A 142 -6.70 10.59 0.92
N ASP A 143 -6.65 11.57 1.84
CA ASP A 143 -6.64 11.37 3.29
C ASP A 143 -8.07 11.14 3.83
N ILE A 144 -8.43 9.87 4.06
CA ILE A 144 -9.74 9.49 4.60
C ILE A 144 -9.61 9.12 6.08
N GLU A 145 -9.86 10.12 6.93
CA GLU A 145 -9.85 9.98 8.38
C GLU A 145 -10.98 9.06 8.90
N PRO A 146 -10.81 8.35 10.03
CA PRO A 146 -11.76 7.34 10.53
C PRO A 146 -13.21 7.80 10.74
N ASN A 147 -13.42 9.10 10.94
CA ASN A 147 -14.75 9.66 11.20
C ASN A 147 -15.42 10.26 9.95
N PHE A 148 -14.75 10.25 8.81
CA PHE A 148 -15.33 10.75 7.57
C PHE A 148 -16.41 9.80 7.06
N PRO A 149 -17.58 10.30 6.65
CA PRO A 149 -18.47 9.55 5.79
C PRO A 149 -17.69 9.09 4.56
N VAL A 150 -17.85 7.83 4.15
CA VAL A 150 -17.17 7.30 2.96
C VAL A 150 -18.06 6.33 2.21
N ASP A 151 -18.05 6.42 0.88
CA ASP A 151 -18.72 5.45 0.00
C ASP A 151 -17.88 5.09 -1.23
N THR A 152 -18.28 4.01 -1.89
CA THR A 152 -17.64 3.52 -3.11
C THR A 152 -17.73 4.52 -4.27
N ALA A 153 -18.76 5.38 -4.29
CA ALA A 153 -18.95 6.31 -5.40
C ALA A 153 -17.87 7.40 -5.39
N PHE A 154 -17.53 7.95 -4.23
CA PHE A 154 -16.42 8.88 -4.07
C PHE A 154 -15.09 8.27 -4.49
N MET A 155 -14.78 7.05 -3.99
CA MET A 155 -13.55 6.36 -4.37
C MET A 155 -13.46 6.17 -5.88
N LYS A 156 -14.59 5.88 -6.54
CA LYS A 156 -14.65 5.74 -8.00
C LYS A 156 -14.40 7.05 -8.73
N GLY A 157 -14.98 8.15 -8.25
CA GLY A 157 -14.70 9.49 -8.79
C GLY A 157 -13.23 9.88 -8.64
N TRP A 158 -12.66 9.63 -7.46
CA TRP A 158 -11.25 9.85 -7.17
C TRP A 158 -10.33 9.03 -8.09
N TYR A 159 -10.60 7.73 -8.20
CA TYR A 159 -9.86 6.81 -9.05
C TYR A 159 -9.93 7.20 -10.52
N ASP A 160 -11.13 7.37 -11.07
CA ASP A 160 -11.32 7.65 -12.51
C ASP A 160 -10.60 8.93 -12.92
N THR A 161 -10.72 9.99 -12.13
CA THR A 161 -10.09 11.27 -12.42
C THR A 161 -8.56 11.20 -12.37
N LEU A 162 -7.98 10.54 -11.36
CA LEU A 162 -6.52 10.41 -11.27
C LEU A 162 -5.97 9.46 -12.33
N SER A 163 -6.61 8.31 -12.57
CA SER A 163 -6.17 7.36 -13.61
C SER A 163 -6.21 7.92 -15.03
N GLU A 164 -7.01 8.96 -15.30
CA GLU A 164 -7.01 9.68 -16.57
C GLU A 164 -6.02 10.87 -16.62
N SER A 165 -5.33 11.16 -15.51
CA SER A 165 -4.36 12.25 -15.35
C SER A 165 -2.91 11.77 -15.52
N ALA A 166 -1.94 12.62 -15.14
CA ALA A 166 -0.52 12.26 -15.06
C ALA A 166 -0.13 11.59 -13.74
N TYR A 167 -1.02 11.57 -12.74
CA TYR A 167 -0.78 11.08 -11.38
C TYR A 167 -1.47 9.74 -11.13
N GLU A 168 -1.02 9.02 -10.10
CA GLU A 168 -1.56 7.72 -9.75
C GLU A 168 -2.60 7.81 -8.61
N PRO A 169 -3.71 7.04 -8.67
CA PRO A 169 -4.71 7.04 -7.61
C PRO A 169 -4.20 6.34 -6.35
N ALA A 170 -4.24 7.05 -5.22
CA ALA A 170 -3.92 6.45 -3.93
C ALA A 170 -4.86 6.91 -2.82
N LEU A 171 -4.96 6.08 -1.77
CA LEU A 171 -5.79 6.34 -0.60
C LEU A 171 -4.99 6.09 0.69
N TYR A 172 -5.19 6.98 1.64
CA TYR A 172 -4.76 6.83 3.03
C TYR A 172 -5.96 6.67 3.95
N GLY A 173 -5.82 5.84 4.99
CA GLY A 173 -6.81 5.74 6.06
C GLY A 173 -6.72 4.46 6.89
N VAL A 174 -7.67 4.29 7.81
CA VAL A 174 -7.75 3.11 8.69
C VAL A 174 -8.55 1.99 8.03
N PHE A 175 -7.82 1.02 7.46
CA PHE A 175 -8.39 -0.18 6.84
C PHE A 175 -8.47 -1.36 7.82
N ASP A 176 -9.12 -1.18 8.96
CA ASP A 176 -9.43 -2.27 9.91
C ASP A 176 -10.74 -2.99 9.55
N GLU A 177 -10.85 -4.26 9.94
CA GLU A 177 -12.04 -5.06 9.64
C GLU A 177 -13.30 -4.44 10.23
N GLY A 178 -14.25 -4.07 9.35
CA GLY A 178 -15.52 -3.48 9.74
C GLY A 178 -15.57 -1.95 9.69
N SER A 179 -14.48 -1.26 9.32
CA SER A 179 -14.53 0.19 9.05
C SER A 179 -15.38 0.50 7.82
N ALA A 180 -15.98 1.69 7.80
CA ALA A 180 -16.71 2.16 6.63
C ALA A 180 -15.80 2.21 5.39
N LEU A 181 -14.53 2.57 5.57
CA LEU A 181 -13.52 2.65 4.52
C LEU A 181 -13.25 1.29 3.87
N ILE A 182 -12.96 0.26 4.66
CA ILE A 182 -12.68 -1.07 4.09
C ILE A 182 -13.91 -1.68 3.42
N GLU A 183 -15.11 -1.43 3.96
CA GLU A 183 -16.35 -1.94 3.38
C GLU A 183 -16.69 -1.23 2.06
N ALA A 184 -16.51 0.08 1.98
CA ALA A 184 -16.66 0.85 0.75
C ALA A 184 -15.65 0.41 -0.33
N TYR A 185 -14.39 0.18 0.07
CA TYR A 185 -13.34 -0.29 -0.84
C TYR A 185 -13.62 -1.71 -1.35
N LYS A 186 -14.03 -2.63 -0.48
CA LYS A 186 -14.40 -4.00 -0.87
C LYS A 186 -15.58 -4.05 -1.84
N ALA A 187 -16.49 -3.08 -1.75
CA ALA A 187 -17.66 -2.95 -2.62
C ALA A 187 -17.36 -2.25 -3.97
N ALA A 188 -16.16 -1.67 -4.14
CA ALA A 188 -15.73 -1.10 -5.40
C ALA A 188 -15.53 -2.17 -6.48
N ASP A 189 -15.47 -1.73 -7.74
CA ASP A 189 -15.14 -2.61 -8.86
C ASP A 189 -13.68 -3.08 -8.80
N GLU A 190 -13.41 -4.15 -9.54
CA GLU A 190 -12.10 -4.84 -9.54
C GLU A 190 -10.97 -3.94 -10.01
N GLU A 191 -11.23 -3.07 -10.99
CA GLU A 191 -10.23 -2.17 -11.56
C GLU A 191 -9.74 -1.16 -10.51
N LEU A 192 -10.66 -0.49 -9.81
CA LEU A 192 -10.28 0.40 -8.70
C LEU A 192 -9.50 -0.33 -7.61
N ARG A 193 -9.99 -1.50 -7.19
CA ARG A 193 -9.40 -2.27 -6.08
C ARG A 193 -7.97 -2.72 -6.38
N GLU A 194 -7.71 -3.14 -7.61
CA GLU A 194 -6.41 -3.71 -7.98
C GLU A 194 -5.37 -2.65 -8.38
N ASN A 195 -5.81 -1.43 -8.73
CA ASN A 195 -4.93 -0.38 -9.26
C ASN A 195 -4.86 0.89 -8.40
N THR A 196 -5.40 0.88 -7.18
CA THR A 196 -5.26 1.98 -6.22
C THR A 196 -4.17 1.66 -5.20
N VAL A 197 -3.15 2.52 -5.08
CA VAL A 197 -2.12 2.41 -4.03
C VAL A 197 -2.74 2.68 -2.67
N VAL A 198 -2.44 1.83 -1.68
CA VAL A 198 -2.96 1.96 -0.33
C VAL A 198 -1.84 2.20 0.67
N TRP A 199 -1.98 3.27 1.44
CA TRP A 199 -1.22 3.55 2.66
C TRP A 199 -2.16 3.39 3.86
N THR A 200 -2.01 2.31 4.60
CA THR A 200 -2.91 2.02 5.73
C THR A 200 -2.36 2.59 7.04
N ALA A 201 -3.25 3.11 7.87
CA ALA A 201 -2.98 3.51 9.25
C ALA A 201 -3.32 2.40 10.27
N TYR A 202 -3.26 1.12 9.86
CA TYR A 202 -3.63 0.00 10.72
C TYR A 202 -2.77 -1.27 10.49
N PRO A 203 -2.37 -2.00 11.55
CA PRO A 203 -2.58 -1.70 12.97
C PRO A 203 -1.68 -0.55 13.49
N GLN A 204 -2.12 0.12 14.54
CA GLN A 204 -1.32 1.12 15.25
C GLN A 204 -0.48 0.46 16.35
N ASN A 205 0.78 0.88 16.44
CA ASN A 205 1.81 0.52 17.40
C ASN A 205 2.40 1.79 18.03
N GLU A 206 3.37 1.62 18.93
CA GLU A 206 4.15 2.73 19.46
C GLU A 206 5.09 3.30 18.39
N VAL A 207 5.28 4.62 18.40
CA VAL A 207 6.32 5.29 17.61
C VAL A 207 7.69 4.76 18.04
N THR A 208 8.54 4.42 17.06
CA THR A 208 9.90 3.93 17.30
C THR A 208 10.91 4.60 16.38
N ALA A 209 12.18 4.61 16.80
CA ALA A 209 13.30 4.82 15.90
C ALA A 209 13.36 3.70 14.82
N LYS A 210 13.99 4.00 13.68
CA LYS A 210 14.19 3.11 12.52
C LYS A 210 14.71 1.73 12.90
N ASP A 211 15.76 1.67 13.72
CA ASP A 211 16.40 0.41 14.15
C ASP A 211 15.50 -0.46 15.04
N ASN A 212 14.43 0.11 15.60
CA ASN A 212 13.47 -0.58 16.46
C ASN A 212 12.07 -0.65 15.83
N ALA A 213 11.94 -0.34 14.54
CA ALA A 213 10.67 -0.43 13.83
C ALA A 213 10.10 -1.86 13.90
N PRO A 214 8.76 -1.99 13.97
CA PRO A 214 8.12 -3.30 13.98
C PRO A 214 8.40 -4.06 12.68
N GLU A 215 8.22 -5.38 12.71
CA GLU A 215 8.15 -6.14 11.46
C GLU A 215 6.98 -5.64 10.61
N TYR A 216 7.20 -5.44 9.31
CA TYR A 216 6.18 -4.97 8.39
C TYR A 216 4.99 -5.93 8.36
N ASN A 217 3.84 -5.49 8.88
CA ASN A 217 2.62 -6.29 8.99
C ASN A 217 1.36 -5.42 8.95
N PRO A 218 1.17 -4.61 7.88
CA PRO A 218 -0.05 -3.83 7.70
C PRO A 218 -1.29 -4.71 7.56
N GLN A 219 -2.43 -4.11 7.84
CA GLN A 219 -3.74 -4.63 7.45
C GLN A 219 -4.41 -3.68 6.47
N GLY A 220 -5.02 -4.25 5.43
CA GLY A 220 -5.65 -3.49 4.37
C GLY A 220 -6.62 -4.35 3.55
N PRO A 221 -7.21 -3.78 2.48
CA PRO A 221 -8.11 -4.52 1.61
C PRO A 221 -7.40 -5.69 0.91
N ASP A 222 -8.12 -6.80 0.71
CA ASP A 222 -7.62 -7.93 -0.07
C ASP A 222 -7.50 -7.56 -1.55
N ASN A 223 -6.41 -7.96 -2.21
CA ASN A 223 -6.10 -7.66 -3.61
C ASN A 223 -5.94 -6.15 -3.90
N ALA A 224 -5.50 -5.38 -2.92
CA ALA A 224 -5.07 -4.00 -3.10
C ALA A 224 -3.55 -3.88 -3.05
N MET A 225 -3.05 -2.76 -3.59
CA MET A 225 -1.64 -2.38 -3.57
C MET A 225 -1.26 -1.76 -2.21
N VAL A 226 -1.38 -2.55 -1.13
CA VAL A 226 -1.06 -2.12 0.23
C VAL A 226 0.46 -2.05 0.41
N TYR A 227 1.04 -0.92 0.02
CA TYR A 227 2.49 -0.74 -0.02
C TYR A 227 3.01 0.13 1.13
N GLY A 228 2.14 0.89 1.80
CA GLY A 228 2.52 1.78 2.91
C GLY A 228 1.79 1.41 4.20
N TRP A 229 2.47 1.62 5.32
CA TRP A 229 1.92 1.43 6.65
C TRP A 229 2.37 2.53 7.60
N GLN A 230 1.43 3.36 8.05
CA GLN A 230 1.64 4.21 9.22
C GLN A 230 1.39 3.36 10.47
N TYR A 231 2.48 3.06 11.18
CA TYR A 231 2.43 2.16 12.33
C TYR A 231 2.45 2.90 13.66
N GLY A 232 2.74 4.20 13.71
CA GLY A 232 2.79 4.94 14.97
C GLY A 232 2.47 6.40 14.75
N LEU A 233 1.71 6.96 15.69
CA LEU A 233 1.17 8.32 15.65
C LEU A 233 1.77 9.21 16.74
N GLU A 234 1.87 10.50 16.45
CA GLU A 234 2.10 11.62 17.36
C GLU A 234 3.30 11.44 18.29
N SER A 235 4.50 11.39 17.71
CA SER A 235 5.73 11.39 18.50
C SER A 235 5.86 12.64 19.39
N GLU A 236 6.04 12.43 20.69
CA GLU A 236 6.25 13.53 21.65
C GLU A 236 7.60 14.26 21.43
N GLN A 237 8.56 13.60 20.78
CA GLN A 237 9.93 14.11 20.67
C GLN A 237 10.14 14.98 19.45
N CYS A 238 9.57 14.59 18.31
CA CYS A 238 9.55 15.33 17.06
C CYS A 238 8.12 15.19 16.51
N ASN A 239 7.50 16.27 16.03
CA ASN A 239 6.09 16.26 15.61
C ASN A 239 5.89 15.50 14.28
N ILE A 240 5.94 14.17 14.35
CA ILE A 240 5.89 13.23 13.23
C ILE A 240 5.09 11.98 13.59
N ASP A 241 4.67 11.28 12.55
CA ASP A 241 4.22 9.90 12.57
C ASP A 241 5.26 9.00 11.91
N THR A 242 5.25 7.70 12.24
CA THR A 242 6.27 6.74 11.76
C THR A 242 5.68 5.68 10.84
N ASN A 243 6.41 5.41 9.75
CA ASN A 243 5.93 4.64 8.62
C ASN A 243 6.92 3.57 8.17
N LEU A 244 6.37 2.52 7.55
CA LEU A 244 7.12 1.51 6.81
C LEU A 244 6.52 1.34 5.41
N PHE A 245 7.38 1.13 4.42
CA PHE A 245 6.99 0.99 3.01
C PHE A 245 7.64 -0.23 2.36
N GLN A 246 6.92 -0.89 1.47
CA GLN A 246 7.48 -1.90 0.57
C GLN A 246 8.24 -1.23 -0.59
N ASP A 247 9.10 -2.00 -1.26
CA ASP A 247 9.87 -1.55 -2.43
C ASP A 247 8.97 -1.01 -3.54
N GLU A 248 7.83 -1.66 -3.76
CA GLU A 248 6.81 -1.28 -4.72
C GLU A 248 6.22 0.11 -4.47
N MET A 249 6.24 0.63 -3.22
CA MET A 249 5.80 1.99 -2.94
C MET A 249 6.67 3.02 -3.66
N LEU A 250 7.98 2.75 -3.81
CA LEU A 250 8.94 3.75 -4.27
C LEU A 250 8.71 4.21 -5.70
N ASP A 251 8.04 3.39 -6.51
CA ASP A 251 7.64 3.72 -7.89
C ASP A 251 6.58 4.83 -7.93
N TYR A 252 5.86 5.06 -6.81
CA TYR A 252 4.76 6.01 -6.69
C TYR A 252 5.12 7.27 -5.90
N LEU A 253 6.38 7.42 -5.48
CA LEU A 253 6.85 8.56 -4.69
C LEU A 253 7.60 9.57 -5.55
N TRP A 254 7.58 10.84 -5.13
CA TRP A 254 8.37 11.87 -5.79
C TRP A 254 9.84 11.76 -5.37
N ASN A 255 10.64 11.21 -6.28
CA ASN A 255 12.07 11.00 -6.12
C ASN A 255 12.88 12.32 -6.14
N PRO A 256 14.02 12.36 -5.41
CA PRO A 256 15.03 13.41 -5.55
C PRO A 256 15.58 13.63 -6.97
#